data_AF-A0A4Q2XVU9-F1
#
_entry.id   AF-A0A4Q2XVU9-F1
#
_cell.length_a   1.000
_cell.length_b   1.000
_cell.length_c   1.000
_cell.angle_alpha   90.00
_cell.angle_beta   90.00
_cell.angle_gamma   90.00
#
_symmetry.space_group_name_H-M   'P 1'
#
loop_
_entity.id
_entity.type
_entity.pdbx_description
1 polymer ?
#
loop_
_entity_poly.entity_id
_entity_poly.type
_entity_poly.pdbx_seq_one_letter_code
_entity_poly.pdbx_strand_id
1 'polypeptide(L)'
;MNNDGNADEMEMYGFWRWFRRHEKYLRGSCVDDPAWAELGWRLRRISPDLYYELDVESELCELVITAQGRVEAFSLIDDLVSKSPELSGWRIHALKPAGGFDLMIRIEGEEFSTKSIVCRPLEPRNGKLGLIVGFPGCAVYDAGLIRRAVLLMLD
;
A
#
# COMPACT_ATOMS: atom_id res chain seq x y z
N MET A 1 12.99 29.48 -0.46
CA MET A 1 12.28 28.80 0.63
C MET A 1 10.82 28.78 0.22
N ASN A 2 10.36 27.63 -0.25
CA ASN A 2 9.13 27.50 -1.03
C ASN A 2 7.92 27.47 -0.11
N ASN A 3 6.85 28.14 -0.51
CA ASN A 3 5.59 28.26 0.22
C ASN A 3 4.85 26.89 0.36
N ASP A 4 5.24 25.91 -0.46
CA ASP A 4 4.60 24.60 -0.58
C ASP A 4 4.84 23.70 0.65
N GLY A 5 6.04 23.75 1.25
CA GLY A 5 6.37 22.91 2.41
C GLY A 5 5.52 23.20 3.66
N ASN A 6 5.02 24.44 3.80
CA ASN A 6 4.14 24.83 4.90
C ASN A 6 2.69 24.37 4.66
N ALA A 7 2.25 24.31 3.40
CA ALA A 7 0.91 23.83 3.05
C ALA A 7 0.80 22.32 3.26
N ASP A 8 1.80 21.56 2.82
CA ASP A 8 1.85 20.10 2.99
C ASP A 8 1.85 19.72 4.47
N GLU A 9 2.65 20.40 5.30
CA GLU A 9 2.71 20.16 6.74
C GLU A 9 1.36 20.42 7.43
N MET A 10 0.64 21.48 7.03
CA MET A 10 -0.69 21.79 7.54
C MET A 10 -1.72 20.72 7.14
N GLU A 11 -1.66 20.22 5.90
CA GLU A 11 -2.53 19.14 5.42
C GLU A 11 -2.23 17.80 6.12
N MET A 12 -0.95 17.46 6.34
CA MET A 12 -0.54 16.28 7.11
C MET A 12 -1.09 16.31 8.54
N TYR A 13 -0.95 17.46 9.21
CA TYR A 13 -1.49 17.65 10.54
C TYR A 13 -3.02 17.59 10.57
N GLY A 14 -3.67 18.16 9.55
CA GLY A 14 -5.11 18.06 9.32
C GLY A 14 -5.59 16.62 9.15
N PHE A 15 -4.87 15.83 8.36
CA PHE A 15 -5.10 14.40 8.16
C PHE A 15 -5.02 13.63 9.47
N TRP A 16 -3.92 13.75 10.22
CA TRP A 16 -3.74 13.01 11.47
C TRP A 16 -4.73 13.42 12.56
N ARG A 17 -5.07 14.72 12.63
CA ARG A 17 -6.11 15.21 13.55
C ARG A 17 -7.47 14.60 13.21
N TRP A 18 -7.80 14.49 11.92
CA TRP A 18 -9.03 13.84 11.48
C TRP A 18 -8.98 12.34 11.79
N PHE A 19 -7.90 11.64 11.43
CA PHE A 19 -7.76 10.20 11.62
C PHE A 19 -7.90 9.82 13.10
N ARG A 20 -7.21 10.52 14.01
CA ARG A 20 -7.32 10.32 15.46
C ARG A 20 -8.74 10.47 16.00
N ARG A 21 -9.56 11.34 15.40
CA ARG A 21 -10.97 11.52 15.81
C ARG A 21 -11.89 10.41 15.32
N HIS A 22 -11.50 9.69 14.27
CA HIS A 22 -12.32 8.67 13.61
C HIS A 22 -11.77 7.26 13.78
N GLU A 23 -10.58 7.08 14.35
CA GLU A 23 -9.88 5.78 14.47
C GLU A 23 -10.78 4.68 15.04
N LYS A 24 -11.57 4.95 16.08
CA LYS A 24 -12.47 3.97 16.70
C LYS A 24 -13.63 3.58 15.81
N TYR A 25 -14.14 4.54 15.06
CA TYR A 25 -15.21 4.32 14.08
C TYR A 25 -14.68 3.48 12.93
N LEU A 26 -13.53 3.88 12.36
CA LEU A 26 -12.88 3.20 11.25
C LEU A 26 -12.58 1.72 11.55
N ARG A 27 -12.16 1.40 12.77
CA ARG A 27 -11.96 0.00 13.20
C ARG A 27 -13.21 -0.89 13.12
N GLY A 28 -14.40 -0.30 13.23
CA GLY A 28 -15.68 -1.01 13.19
C GLY A 28 -16.39 -0.90 11.83
N SER A 29 -15.82 -0.16 10.89
CA SER A 29 -16.41 0.09 9.58
C SER A 29 -16.23 -1.11 8.65
N CYS A 30 -17.25 -1.42 7.86
CA CYS A 30 -17.12 -2.38 6.77
C CYS A 30 -16.33 -1.77 5.60
N VAL A 31 -15.87 -2.60 4.66
CA VAL A 31 -15.06 -2.16 3.51
C VAL A 31 -15.74 -1.12 2.60
N ASP A 32 -17.08 -1.12 2.55
CA ASP A 32 -17.87 -0.19 1.72
C ASP A 32 -18.20 1.13 2.44
N ASP A 33 -17.68 1.35 3.65
CA ASP A 33 -17.95 2.56 4.42
C ASP A 33 -17.39 3.81 3.72
N PRO A 34 -18.19 4.88 3.54
CA PRO A 34 -17.73 6.10 2.89
C PRO A 34 -16.56 6.79 3.62
N ALA A 35 -16.30 6.48 4.89
CA ALA A 35 -15.15 7.00 5.62
C ALA A 35 -13.80 6.59 5.01
N TRP A 36 -13.74 5.46 4.28
CA TRP A 36 -12.55 5.07 3.54
C TRP A 36 -12.29 5.97 2.33
N ALA A 37 -13.35 6.36 1.61
CA ALA A 37 -13.24 7.33 0.53
C ALA A 37 -12.77 8.71 1.04
N GLU A 38 -13.25 9.12 2.22
CA GLU A 38 -12.80 10.34 2.90
C GLU A 38 -11.32 10.26 3.32
N LEU A 39 -10.88 9.12 3.85
CA LEU A 39 -9.46 8.88 4.18
C LEU A 39 -8.58 9.09 2.93
N GLY A 40 -8.94 8.44 1.82
CA GLY A 40 -8.23 8.60 0.55
C GLY A 40 -8.28 10.02 -0.02
N TRP A 41 -9.41 10.72 0.12
CA TRP A 41 -9.52 12.11 -0.30
C TRP A 41 -8.59 13.03 0.50
N ARG A 42 -8.46 12.81 1.81
CA ARG A 42 -7.56 13.60 2.67
C ARG A 42 -6.09 13.34 2.35
N LEU A 43 -5.69 12.11 2.09
CA LEU A 43 -4.33 11.81 1.63
C LEU A 43 -4.01 12.55 0.32
N ARG A 44 -4.96 12.55 -0.63
CA ARG A 44 -4.80 13.26 -1.91
C ARG A 44 -4.70 14.78 -1.80
N ARG A 45 -5.11 15.37 -0.67
CA ARG A 45 -4.90 16.81 -0.40
C ARG A 45 -3.46 17.13 -0.02
N ILE A 46 -2.78 16.19 0.61
CA ILE A 46 -1.35 16.31 0.91
C ILE A 46 -0.57 16.13 -0.40
N SER A 47 -0.88 15.08 -1.15
CA SER A 47 -0.35 14.91 -2.51
C SER A 47 -1.23 13.95 -3.31
N PRO A 48 -1.47 14.22 -4.61
CA PRO A 48 -2.27 13.34 -5.47
C PRO A 48 -1.66 11.94 -5.63
N ASP A 49 -0.40 11.75 -5.24
CA ASP A 49 0.36 10.51 -5.39
C ASP A 49 0.26 9.59 -4.18
N LEU A 50 -0.45 10.01 -3.13
CA LEU A 50 -0.64 9.23 -1.91
C LEU A 50 -1.90 8.38 -2.00
N TYR A 51 -1.70 7.10 -1.70
CA TYR A 51 -2.71 6.06 -1.61
C TYR A 51 -2.59 5.35 -0.27
N TYR A 52 -3.51 4.42 -0.01
CA TYR A 52 -3.49 3.64 1.21
C TYR A 52 -3.92 2.19 0.96
N GLU A 53 -3.45 1.31 1.83
CA GLU A 53 -3.94 -0.07 2.00
C GLU A 53 -4.35 -0.26 3.47
N LEU A 54 -5.32 -1.14 3.70
CA LEU A 54 -5.88 -1.41 5.01
C LEU A 54 -5.96 -2.90 5.27
N ASP A 55 -5.59 -3.28 6.49
CA ASP A 55 -6.06 -4.52 7.12
C ASP A 55 -6.87 -4.12 8.37
N VAL A 56 -8.18 -4.32 8.31
CA VAL A 56 -9.10 -4.02 9.42
C VAL A 56 -9.69 -5.28 10.05
N GLU A 57 -9.34 -6.46 9.56
CA GLU A 57 -9.86 -7.75 10.06
C GLU A 57 -8.98 -8.31 11.20
N SER A 58 -7.73 -7.84 11.29
CA SER A 58 -6.79 -8.17 12.37
C SER A 58 -7.18 -7.54 13.72
N GLU A 59 -6.74 -8.14 14.84
CA GLU A 59 -6.93 -7.57 16.20
C GLU A 59 -6.34 -6.16 16.34
N LEU A 60 -5.28 -5.91 15.57
CA LEU A 60 -4.62 -4.63 15.38
C LEU A 60 -4.81 -4.20 13.93
N CYS A 61 -5.52 -3.10 13.69
CA CYS A 61 -5.73 -2.62 12.33
C CYS A 61 -4.43 -2.03 11.77
N GLU A 62 -4.12 -2.33 10.51
CA GLU A 62 -2.97 -1.76 9.82
C GLU A 62 -3.41 -0.76 8.76
N LEU A 63 -2.75 0.41 8.77
CA LEU A 63 -2.84 1.41 7.70
C LEU A 63 -1.46 1.55 7.07
N VAL A 64 -1.35 1.17 5.81
CA VAL A 64 -0.17 1.40 4.99
C VAL A 64 -0.43 2.63 4.12
N ILE A 65 0.46 3.62 4.16
CA ILE A 65 0.44 4.75 3.23
C ILE A 65 1.47 4.47 2.14
N THR A 66 1.04 4.48 0.89
CA THR A 66 1.85 4.07 -0.27
C THR A 66 1.78 5.08 -1.40
N ALA A 67 2.73 5.02 -2.33
CA ALA A 67 2.76 5.84 -3.54
C ALA A 67 2.66 5.00 -4.83
N GLN A 68 2.28 3.72 -4.74
CA GLN A 68 2.14 2.81 -5.88
C GLN A 68 3.35 2.84 -6.84
N GLY A 69 4.56 2.88 -6.29
CA GLY A 69 5.82 2.91 -7.05
C GLY A 69 6.31 4.29 -7.51
N ARG A 70 5.64 5.40 -7.14
CA ARG A 70 6.13 6.78 -7.35
C ARG A 70 7.21 7.12 -6.31
N VAL A 71 8.45 6.80 -6.65
CA VAL A 71 9.62 6.94 -5.76
C VAL A 71 9.79 8.38 -5.27
N GLU A 72 9.40 9.38 -6.07
CA GLU A 72 9.49 10.80 -5.73
C GLU A 72 8.63 11.17 -4.50
N ALA A 73 7.60 10.38 -4.20
CA ALA A 73 6.71 10.61 -3.06
C ALA A 73 7.17 9.89 -1.77
N PHE A 74 8.22 9.08 -1.81
CA PHE A 74 8.61 8.25 -0.66
C PHE A 74 9.03 9.10 0.54
N SER A 75 9.83 10.15 0.34
CA SER A 75 10.22 11.05 1.43
C SER A 75 9.01 11.76 2.06
N LEU A 76 7.99 12.10 1.26
CA LEU A 76 6.75 12.70 1.74
C LEU A 76 5.95 11.73 2.61
N ILE A 77 5.94 10.44 2.25
CA ILE A 77 5.30 9.37 3.05
C ILE A 77 6.01 9.21 4.39
N ASP A 78 7.35 9.16 4.39
CA ASP A 78 8.13 9.08 5.63
C ASP A 78 7.86 10.29 6.54
N ASP A 79 7.80 11.49 5.96
CA ASP A 79 7.46 12.72 6.69
C ASP A 79 6.03 12.71 7.23
N LEU A 80 5.07 12.12 6.51
CA LEU A 80 3.70 11.98 6.95
C LEU A 80 3.58 10.96 8.08
N VAL A 81 4.13 9.76 7.92
CA VAL A 81 4.04 8.67 8.91
C VAL A 81 4.82 9.00 10.19
N SER A 82 5.96 9.68 10.08
CA SER A 82 6.71 10.14 11.27
C SER A 82 5.92 11.13 12.14
N LYS A 83 4.90 11.80 11.58
CA LYS A 83 3.99 12.70 12.31
C LYS A 83 2.72 12.00 12.81
N SER A 84 2.62 10.68 12.62
CA SER A 84 1.47 9.93 13.10
C SER A 84 1.39 9.99 14.64
N PRO A 85 0.19 10.22 15.20
CA PRO A 85 0.02 10.16 16.64
C PRO A 85 0.09 8.71 17.12
N GLU A 86 0.41 8.51 18.40
CA GLU A 86 0.23 7.20 19.02
C GLU A 86 -1.27 6.85 19.07
N LEU A 87 -1.64 5.73 18.46
CA LEU A 87 -3.02 5.27 18.35
C LEU A 87 -3.12 3.84 18.86
N SER A 88 -3.81 3.64 19.99
CA SER A 88 -4.06 2.31 20.51
C SER A 88 -4.91 1.52 19.52
N GLY A 89 -4.38 0.41 19.03
CA GLY A 89 -5.14 -0.45 18.11
C GLY A 89 -4.90 -0.20 16.62
N TRP A 90 -3.95 0.67 16.28
CA TRP A 90 -3.52 0.89 14.91
C TRP A 90 -2.01 0.69 14.76
N ARG A 91 -1.60 0.08 13.66
CA ARG A 91 -0.22 0.07 13.18
C ARG A 91 -0.16 0.88 11.90
N ILE A 92 0.70 1.90 11.87
CA ILE A 92 0.84 2.80 10.73
C ILE A 92 2.18 2.52 10.06
N HIS A 93 2.16 2.29 8.75
CA HIS A 93 3.35 2.00 7.96
C HIS A 93 3.55 3.00 6.83
N ALA A 94 4.79 3.43 6.66
CA ALA A 94 5.27 4.08 5.45
C ALA A 94 5.66 2.98 4.46
N LEU A 95 5.01 2.97 3.30
CA LEU A 95 5.17 1.96 2.25
C LEU A 95 4.80 0.55 2.74
N LYS A 96 4.52 -0.33 1.79
CA LYS A 96 4.23 -1.72 2.13
C LYS A 96 5.50 -2.38 2.68
N PRO A 97 5.47 -2.95 3.90
CA PRO A 97 6.62 -3.66 4.43
C PRO A 97 6.89 -4.89 3.56
N ALA A 98 8.17 -5.21 3.34
CA ALA A 98 8.53 -6.40 2.60
C ALA A 98 7.99 -7.66 3.32
N GLY A 99 6.98 -8.31 2.73
CA GLY A 99 6.27 -9.47 3.32
C GLY A 99 7.09 -10.76 3.39
N GLY A 100 8.39 -10.70 3.11
CA GLY A 100 9.28 -11.86 3.03
C GLY A 100 8.98 -12.76 1.81
N PHE A 101 9.63 -13.93 1.76
CA PHE A 101 9.51 -14.90 0.65
C PHE A 101 8.49 -16.03 0.91
N ASP A 102 7.64 -15.85 1.93
CA ASP A 102 6.65 -16.84 2.37
C ASP A 102 5.21 -16.38 2.10
N LEU A 103 5.04 -15.39 1.22
CA LEU A 103 3.73 -14.88 0.82
C LEU A 103 2.95 -15.93 0.00
N MET A 104 1.71 -16.18 0.42
CA MET A 104 0.70 -16.93 -0.31
C MET A 104 -0.49 -16.02 -0.57
N ILE A 105 -0.93 -15.94 -1.82
CA ILE A 105 -2.05 -15.12 -2.25
C ILE A 105 -3.10 -16.04 -2.83
N ARG A 106 -4.35 -15.87 -2.40
CA ARG A 106 -5.50 -16.56 -2.98
C ARG A 106 -6.35 -15.57 -3.77
N ILE A 107 -6.51 -15.80 -5.08
CA ILE A 107 -7.32 -14.94 -5.95
C ILE A 107 -8.27 -15.82 -6.75
N GLU A 108 -9.57 -15.54 -6.66
CA GLU A 108 -10.61 -16.27 -7.40
C GLU A 108 -10.57 -17.80 -7.19
N GLY A 109 -10.14 -18.24 -6.01
CA GLY A 109 -10.01 -19.66 -5.64
C GLY A 109 -8.66 -20.29 -6.00
N GLU A 110 -7.82 -19.59 -6.75
CA GLU A 110 -6.48 -20.03 -7.13
C GLU A 110 -5.42 -19.56 -6.13
N GLU A 111 -4.45 -20.41 -5.83
CA GLU A 111 -3.38 -20.12 -4.89
C GLU A 111 -2.06 -19.87 -5.61
N PHE A 112 -1.44 -18.73 -5.30
CA PHE A 112 -0.14 -18.34 -5.79
C PHE A 112 0.80 -18.23 -4.59
N SER A 113 1.94 -18.91 -4.63
CA SER A 113 2.96 -18.83 -3.57
C SER A 113 4.27 -18.31 -4.10
N THR A 114 4.90 -17.40 -3.37
CA THR A 114 6.27 -16.94 -3.63
C THR A 114 7.31 -18.06 -3.60
N LYS A 115 7.01 -19.20 -2.95
CA LYS A 115 7.88 -20.40 -2.92
C LYS A 115 7.96 -21.16 -4.25
N SER A 116 6.94 -21.04 -5.10
CA SER A 116 6.88 -21.75 -6.38
C SER A 116 7.20 -20.88 -7.57
N ILE A 117 7.39 -19.56 -7.40
CA ILE A 117 7.66 -18.67 -8.52
C ILE A 117 9.08 -18.85 -9.04
N VAL A 118 9.23 -18.76 -10.36
CA VAL A 118 10.53 -18.63 -11.01
C VAL A 118 10.64 -17.23 -11.57
N CYS A 119 11.68 -16.50 -11.14
CA CYS A 119 12.00 -15.17 -11.63
C CYS A 119 13.28 -15.22 -12.47
N ARG A 120 13.20 -14.77 -13.73
CA ARG A 120 14.37 -14.62 -14.60
C ARG A 120 14.54 -13.15 -14.98
N PRO A 121 15.68 -12.53 -14.68
CA PRO A 121 15.95 -11.18 -15.13
C PRO A 121 16.11 -11.14 -16.65
N LEU A 122 15.62 -10.04 -17.24
CA LEU A 122 15.94 -9.64 -18.60
C LEU A 122 17.15 -8.71 -18.57
N GLU A 123 17.85 -8.62 -19.70
CA GLU A 123 18.91 -7.64 -19.85
C GLU A 123 18.37 -6.23 -19.57
N PRO A 124 19.03 -5.45 -18.69
CA PRO A 124 18.61 -4.10 -18.40
C PRO A 124 18.56 -3.25 -19.68
N ARG A 125 17.48 -2.48 -19.85
CA ARG A 125 17.34 -1.52 -20.96
C ARG A 125 16.88 -0.19 -20.42
N ASN A 126 17.58 0.89 -20.81
CA ASN A 126 17.28 2.26 -20.38
C ASN A 126 17.17 2.44 -18.86
N GLY A 127 18.08 1.78 -18.11
CA GLY A 127 18.08 1.82 -16.65
C GLY A 127 16.95 1.05 -15.98
N LYS A 128 16.14 0.29 -16.73
CA LYS A 128 15.06 -0.55 -16.20
C LYS A 128 15.46 -2.03 -16.25
N LEU A 129 15.22 -2.74 -15.15
CA LEU A 129 15.33 -4.20 -15.08
C LEU A 129 13.95 -4.81 -15.40
N GLY A 130 13.90 -5.64 -16.44
CA GLY A 130 12.72 -6.47 -16.70
C GLY A 130 12.82 -7.80 -15.97
N LEU A 131 11.70 -8.35 -15.52
CA LEU A 131 11.63 -9.70 -14.97
C LEU A 131 10.62 -10.52 -15.78
N ILE A 132 10.97 -11.77 -16.08
CA ILE A 132 10.00 -12.80 -16.43
C ILE A 132 9.67 -13.54 -15.15
N VAL A 133 8.40 -13.52 -14.77
CA VAL A 133 7.87 -14.29 -13.63
C VAL A 133 7.02 -15.42 -14.18
N GLY A 134 7.31 -16.65 -13.76
CA GLY A 134 6.56 -17.84 -14.14
C GLY A 134 6.10 -18.62 -12.91
N PHE A 135 4.96 -19.30 -13.04
CA PHE A 135 4.42 -20.21 -12.04
C PHE A 135 4.44 -21.64 -12.63
N PRO A 136 5.49 -22.43 -12.39
CA PRO A 136 5.59 -23.80 -12.88
C PRO A 136 4.40 -24.63 -12.41
N GLY A 137 3.81 -25.40 -13.32
CA GLY A 137 2.66 -26.27 -13.01
C GLY A 137 1.35 -25.53 -12.76
N CYS A 138 1.30 -24.20 -12.92
CA CYS A 138 0.06 -23.45 -12.84
C CYS A 138 -0.86 -23.83 -14.00
N ALA A 139 -2.03 -24.39 -13.67
CA ALA A 139 -3.06 -24.77 -14.65
C ALA A 139 -3.94 -23.58 -15.06
N VAL A 140 -3.77 -22.43 -14.40
CA VAL A 140 -4.45 -21.18 -14.73
C VAL A 140 -3.84 -20.60 -16.00
N TYR A 141 -4.69 -20.35 -17.00
CA TYR A 141 -4.29 -19.67 -18.25
C TYR A 141 -4.89 -18.27 -18.37
N ASP A 142 -5.52 -17.76 -17.32
CA ASP A 142 -6.00 -16.38 -17.26
C ASP A 142 -4.83 -15.43 -17.02
N ALA A 143 -4.41 -14.75 -18.10
CA ALA A 143 -3.32 -13.78 -18.07
C ALA A 143 -3.63 -12.58 -17.14
N GLY A 144 -4.90 -12.21 -16.97
CA GLY A 144 -5.32 -11.14 -16.07
C GLY A 144 -5.21 -11.55 -14.60
N LEU A 145 -5.59 -12.79 -14.27
CA LEU A 145 -5.42 -13.34 -12.93
C LEU A 145 -3.93 -13.46 -12.57
N ILE A 146 -3.12 -14.04 -13.46
CA ILE A 146 -1.67 -14.18 -13.28
C ILE A 146 -1.03 -12.80 -13.09
N ARG A 147 -1.38 -11.81 -13.92
CA ARG A 147 -0.84 -10.46 -13.80
C ARG A 147 -1.17 -9.83 -12.44
N ARG A 148 -2.41 -9.99 -11.95
CA ARG A 148 -2.82 -9.50 -10.62
C ARG A 148 -2.03 -10.16 -9.51
N ALA A 149 -1.87 -11.50 -9.57
CA ALA A 149 -1.07 -12.23 -8.59
C ALA A 149 0.39 -11.76 -8.56
N VAL A 150 1.03 -11.60 -9.73
CA VAL A 150 2.42 -11.10 -9.82
C VAL A 150 2.54 -9.69 -9.24
N LEU A 151 1.61 -8.79 -9.54
CA LEU A 151 1.65 -7.44 -9.00
C LEU A 151 1.56 -7.47 -7.47
N LEU A 152 0.61 -8.22 -6.90
CA LEU A 152 0.47 -8.32 -5.45
C LEU A 152 1.67 -8.99 -4.74
N MET A 153 2.43 -9.83 -5.46
CA MET A 153 3.65 -10.46 -4.95
C MET A 153 4.90 -9.58 -5.02
N LEU A 154 4.92 -8.61 -5.94
CA LEU A 154 6.06 -7.72 -6.16
C LEU A 154 5.90 -6.35 -5.47
N ASP A 155 4.71 -6.07 -4.97
CA ASP A 155 4.36 -4.90 -4.16
C ASP A 155 4.70 -5.14 -2.70
#